data_AF-A0A2S9F2U7-F1
#
_entry.id   AF-A0A2S9F2U7-F1
#
_cell.length_a   1.000
_cell.length_b   1.000
_cell.length_c   1.000
_cell.angle_alpha   90.00
_cell.angle_beta   90.00
_cell.angle_gamma   90.00
#
_symmetry.space_group_name_H-M   'P 1'
#
loop_
_entity.id
_entity.type
_entity.pdbx_description
1 polymer ?
#
loop_
_entity_poly.entity_id
_entity_poly.type
_entity_poly.pdbx_seq_one_letter_code
_entity_poly.pdbx_strand_id
1 'polypeptide(L)'
;PAVLKHGIMLRTWLGHTADPDKLREMVLSHRAQSERMRVLALDHAEGAAPVQEWEYPVAVLNWSAQYYADECARADTLLAELDRLAAKRKRKSKRKT
;
A
#
# COMPACT_ATOMS: atom_id res chain seq x y z
N PRO A 1 4.58 -17.48 15.88
CA PRO A 1 4.77 -17.22 14.43
C PRO A 1 4.57 -15.74 14.10
N ALA A 2 5.51 -15.11 13.40
CA ALA A 2 5.38 -13.72 12.95
C ALA A 2 4.36 -13.67 11.80
N VAL A 3 3.13 -13.26 12.10
CA VAL A 3 2.06 -13.11 11.10
C VAL A 3 1.69 -11.64 11.01
N LEU A 4 2.09 -11.00 9.91
CA LEU A 4 1.63 -9.67 9.54
C LEU A 4 0.16 -9.77 9.08
N LYS A 5 -0.79 -9.35 9.92
CA LYS A 5 -2.22 -9.33 9.60
C LYS A 5 -2.55 -8.15 8.68
N HIS A 6 -2.12 -8.24 7.42
CA HIS A 6 -2.32 -7.18 6.44
C HIS A 6 -3.52 -7.46 5.52
N GLY A 7 -4.57 -6.64 5.62
CA GLY A 7 -5.85 -6.88 4.93
C GLY A 7 -5.74 -6.96 3.40
N ILE A 8 -4.83 -6.19 2.78
CA ILE A 8 -4.57 -6.25 1.34
C ILE A 8 -3.83 -7.54 0.95
N MET A 9 -2.91 -8.02 1.79
CA MET A 9 -2.18 -9.25 1.49
C MET A 9 -3.10 -10.46 1.54
N LEU A 10 -4.01 -10.53 2.51
CA LEU A 10 -5.00 -11.60 2.61
C LEU A 10 -5.94 -11.65 1.40
N ARG A 11 -6.40 -10.48 0.92
CA ARG A 11 -7.24 -10.41 -0.30
C ARG A 11 -6.47 -10.79 -1.56
N THR A 12 -5.20 -10.39 -1.63
CA THR A 12 -4.31 -10.74 -2.75
C THR A 12 -3.99 -12.24 -2.78
N TRP A 13 -3.82 -12.87 -1.62
CA TRP A 13 -3.63 -14.33 -1.49
C TRP A 13 -4.78 -15.12 -2.12
N LEU A 14 -6.01 -14.61 -1.96
CA LEU A 14 -7.23 -15.17 -2.57
C LEU A 14 -7.47 -14.66 -4.00
N GLY A 15 -6.49 -13.99 -4.62
CA GLY A 15 -6.63 -13.37 -5.94
C GLY A 15 -6.93 -14.35 -7.09
N HIS A 16 -6.73 -15.65 -6.88
CA HIS A 16 -7.09 -16.68 -7.85
C HIS A 16 -8.61 -16.96 -7.93
N THR A 17 -9.37 -16.57 -6.90
CA THR A 17 -10.84 -16.61 -6.87
C THR A 17 -11.48 -15.24 -7.06
N ALA A 18 -10.70 -14.16 -6.92
CA ALA A 18 -11.17 -12.79 -7.08
C ALA A 18 -11.12 -12.31 -8.54
N ASP A 19 -11.94 -11.31 -8.83
CA ASP A 19 -11.85 -10.53 -10.08
C ASP A 19 -10.53 -9.72 -10.07
N PRO A 20 -9.61 -9.94 -11.04
CA PRO A 20 -8.32 -9.25 -11.07
C PRO A 20 -8.43 -7.73 -11.14
N ASP A 21 -9.44 -7.20 -11.83
CA ASP A 21 -9.60 -5.75 -11.97
C ASP A 21 -10.01 -5.13 -10.63
N LYS A 22 -10.93 -5.78 -9.90
CA LYS A 22 -11.29 -5.39 -8.53
C LYS A 22 -10.12 -5.50 -7.57
N LEU A 23 -9.29 -6.54 -7.70
CA LEU A 23 -8.09 -6.69 -6.87
C LEU A 23 -7.11 -5.53 -7.09
N ARG A 24 -6.91 -5.13 -8.35
CA ARG A 24 -6.08 -3.98 -8.70
C ARG A 24 -6.65 -2.68 -8.13
N GLU A 25 -7.96 -2.45 -8.24
CA GLU A 25 -8.63 -1.29 -7.65
C GLU A 25 -8.46 -1.22 -6.14
N MET A 26 -8.58 -2.36 -5.43
CA MET A 26 -8.36 -2.42 -3.99
C MET A 26 -6.94 -2.02 -3.60
N VAL A 27 -5.92 -2.47 -4.34
CA VAL A 27 -4.53 -2.09 -4.08
C VAL A 27 -4.28 -0.61 -4.39
N LEU A 28 -4.86 -0.08 -5.47
CA LEU A 28 -4.81 1.36 -5.77
C LEU A 28 -5.45 2.21 -4.68
N SER A 29 -6.62 1.80 -4.17
CA SER A 29 -7.30 2.49 -3.07
C SER A 29 -6.46 2.47 -1.79
N HIS A 30 -5.80 1.35 -1.49
CA HIS A 30 -4.88 1.24 -0.36
C HIS A 30 -3.67 2.18 -0.53
N ARG A 31 -3.03 2.16 -1.70
CA ARG A 31 -1.93 3.08 -2.01
C ARG A 31 -2.33 4.54 -1.82
N ALA A 32 -3.50 4.92 -2.36
CA ALA A 32 -4.01 6.28 -2.23
C ALA A 32 -4.30 6.67 -0.77
N GLN A 33 -4.82 5.73 0.03
CA GLN A 33 -5.00 5.96 1.46
C GLN A 33 -3.67 6.12 2.18
N SER A 34 -2.68 5.27 1.91
CA SER A 34 -1.33 5.37 2.49
C SER A 34 -0.68 6.72 2.16
N GLU A 35 -0.78 7.18 0.91
CA GLU A 35 -0.25 8.49 0.51
C GLU A 35 -0.93 9.65 1.24
N ARG A 36 -2.26 9.60 1.41
CA ARG A 36 -2.99 10.58 2.23
C ARG A 36 -2.46 10.61 3.67
N MET A 37 -2.28 9.44 4.27
CA MET A 37 -1.77 9.35 5.65
C MET A 37 -0.32 9.84 5.77
N ARG A 38 0.51 9.61 4.76
CA ARG A 38 1.88 10.14 4.68
C ARG A 38 1.88 11.66 4.70
N VAL A 39 1.06 12.29 3.84
CA VAL A 39 0.96 13.76 3.76
C VAL A 39 0.47 14.33 5.08
N LEU A 40 -0.58 13.75 5.68
CA LEU A 40 -1.08 14.19 6.99
C LEU A 40 -0.03 14.06 8.10
N ALA A 41 0.76 12.98 8.11
CA ALA A 41 1.81 12.80 9.10
C ALA A 41 2.90 13.88 8.98
N LEU A 42 3.26 14.27 7.76
CA LEU A 42 4.23 15.34 7.50
C LEU A 42 3.68 16.71 7.91
N ASP A 43 2.44 17.02 7.51
CA ASP A 43 1.77 18.28 7.86
C ASP A 43 1.66 18.46 9.39
N HIS A 44 1.26 17.40 10.10
CA HIS A 44 1.23 17.41 11.56
C HIS A 44 2.62 17.53 12.19
N ALA A 45 3.65 16.91 11.60
CA ALA A 45 5.02 17.03 12.11
C ALA A 45 5.54 18.47 11.97
N GLU A 46 5.27 19.10 10.82
CA GLU A 46 5.63 20.49 10.55
C GLU A 46 4.92 21.46 11.50
N GLY A 47 3.61 21.27 11.70
CA GLY A 47 2.83 22.07 12.66
C GLY A 47 3.26 21.89 14.12
N ALA A 48 3.80 20.72 14.47
CA ALA A 48 4.24 20.40 15.83
C ALA A 48 5.70 20.79 16.13
N ALA A 49 6.54 20.91 15.10
CA ALA A 49 7.98 21.20 15.23
C ALA A 49 8.33 22.46 16.04
N PRO A 50 7.54 23.56 16.04
CA PRO A 50 7.87 24.76 16.82
C PRO A 50 7.72 24.61 18.34
N VAL A 51 7.04 23.56 18.84
CA VAL A 51 6.74 23.37 20.27
C VAL A 51 7.70 22.35 20.87
N GLN A 52 8.61 22.80 21.76
CA GLN A 52 9.66 21.94 22.33
C GLN A 52 9.11 20.75 23.11
N GLU A 53 7.97 20.90 23.79
CA GLU A 53 7.33 19.80 24.53
C GLU A 53 6.81 18.69 23.60
N TRP A 54 6.76 18.93 22.28
CA TRP A 54 6.22 18.00 21.27
C TRP A 54 7.30 17.28 20.46
N GLU A 55 8.57 17.36 20.85
CA GLU A 55 9.69 16.67 20.18
C GLU A 55 9.46 15.15 20.00
N TYR A 56 8.92 14.47 21.02
CA TYR A 56 8.60 13.04 20.93
C TYR A 56 7.43 12.74 19.97
N PRO A 57 6.28 13.45 20.05
CA PRO A 57 5.25 13.38 19.02
C PRO A 57 5.78 13.62 17.59
N VAL A 58 6.64 14.62 17.39
CA VAL A 58 7.26 14.90 16.08
C VAL A 58 8.08 13.71 15.59
N ALA A 59 8.86 13.07 16.46
CA ALA A 59 9.61 11.86 16.10
C ALA A 59 8.69 10.72 15.65
N VAL A 60 7.55 10.51 16.33
CA VAL A 60 6.55 9.50 15.96
C VAL A 60 5.86 9.83 14.64
N LEU A 61 5.55 11.10 14.38
CA LEU A 61 4.95 11.56 13.12
C LEU A 61 5.91 11.35 11.95
N ASN A 62 7.20 11.67 12.13
CA ASN A 62 8.24 11.40 11.14
C ASN A 62 8.37 9.90 10.85
N TRP A 63 8.37 9.05 11.87
CA TRP A 63 8.35 7.60 11.69
C TRP A 63 7.10 7.13 10.94
N SER A 64 5.94 7.70 11.26
CA SER A 64 4.67 7.39 10.58
C SER A 64 4.70 7.77 9.10
N ALA A 65 5.28 8.92 8.76
CA ALA A 65 5.47 9.33 7.37
C ALA A 65 6.35 8.32 6.60
N GLN A 66 7.45 7.85 7.20
CA GLN A 66 8.29 6.80 6.59
C GLN A 66 7.52 5.49 6.40
N TYR A 67 6.78 5.06 7.43
CA TYR A 67 5.94 3.86 7.35
C TYR A 67 4.97 3.89 6.16
N TYR A 68 4.27 5.01 5.97
CA TYR A 68 3.32 5.15 4.86
C TYR A 68 4.00 5.33 3.49
N ALA A 69 5.20 5.91 3.44
CA ALA A 69 6.02 5.97 2.23
C ALA A 69 6.39 4.55 1.77
N ASP A 70 6.89 3.73 2.69
CA ASP A 70 7.21 2.34 2.42
C ASP A 70 5.97 1.55 2.00
N GLU A 71 4.81 1.85 2.59
CA GLU A 71 3.55 1.20 2.24
C GLU A 71 3.10 1.54 0.82
N CYS A 72 3.31 2.78 0.36
CA CYS A 72 3.10 3.15 -1.03
C CYS A 72 4.03 2.38 -1.97
N ALA A 73 5.31 2.28 -1.64
CA ALA A 73 6.29 1.54 -2.45
C ALA A 73 5.96 0.04 -2.53
N ARG A 74 5.52 -0.56 -1.43
CA ARG A 74 5.03 -1.95 -1.40
C ARG A 74 3.78 -2.14 -2.26
N ALA A 75 2.83 -1.19 -2.21
CA ALA A 75 1.64 -1.24 -3.04
C ALA A 75 1.98 -1.12 -4.54
N ASP A 76 2.92 -0.25 -4.92
CA ASP A 76 3.41 -0.13 -6.29
C ASP A 76 4.04 -1.43 -6.80
N THR A 77 4.88 -2.05 -5.97
CA THR A 77 5.48 -3.35 -6.27
C THR A 77 4.41 -4.41 -6.50
N LEU A 78 3.36 -4.43 -5.65
CA LEU A 78 2.26 -5.38 -5.79
C LEU A 78 1.43 -5.12 -7.05
N LEU A 79 1.16 -3.87 -7.41
CA LEU A 79 0.44 -3.52 -8.64
C LEU A 79 1.18 -4.04 -9.89
N ALA A 80 2.50 -3.85 -9.95
CA ALA A 80 3.32 -4.37 -11.04
C ALA A 80 3.24 -5.91 -11.14
N GLU A 81 3.23 -6.60 -10.00
CA GLU A 81 3.06 -8.06 -9.95
C GLU A 81 1.68 -8.50 -10.44
N LEU A 82 0.61 -7.79 -10.06
CA LEU A 82 -0.75 -8.05 -10.55
C LEU A 82 -0.85 -7.86 -12.07
N ASP A 83 -0.26 -6.79 -12.60
CA ASP A 83 -0.23 -6.51 -14.05
C ASP A 83 0.51 -7.65 -14.80
N ARG A 84 1.63 -8.14 -14.26
CA ARG A 84 2.37 -9.29 -14.80
C ARG A 84 1.51 -10.57 -14.81
N LEU A 85 0.79 -10.84 -13.72
CA LEU A 85 -0.08 -12.02 -13.60
C LEU A 85 -1.27 -11.94 -14.59
N ALA A 86 -1.87 -10.77 -14.74
CA ALA A 86 -2.96 -10.53 -15.68
C ALA A 86 -2.50 -10.77 -17.14
N ALA A 87 -1.32 -10.27 -17.53
CA ALA A 87 -0.75 -10.52 -18.84
C ALA A 87 -0.50 -12.02 -19.10
N LYS A 88 0.01 -12.75 -18.11
CA LYS A 88 0.22 -14.21 -18.19
C LYS A 88 -1.10 -14.96 -18.39
N ARG A 89 -2.19 -14.53 -17.75
CA ARG A 89 -3.53 -15.12 -17.91
C ARG A 89 -4.08 -14.92 -19.32
N LYS A 90 -4.00 -13.70 -19.86
CA LYS A 90 -4.42 -13.37 -21.23
C LYS A 90 -3.69 -14.22 -22.27
N ARG A 91 -2.37 -14.38 -22.15
CA ARG A 91 -1.56 -15.22 -23.05
C ARG A 91 -1.99 -16.70 -23.02
N LYS A 92 -2.29 -17.25 -21.84
CA LYS A 92 -2.75 -18.64 -21.71
C LYS A 92 -4.12 -18.87 -22.37
N SER A 93 -5.03 -17.90 -22.29
CA SER A 93 -6.34 -17.97 -22.95
C SER A 93 -6.20 -17.98 -24.47
N LYS A 94 -5.39 -17.10 -25.05
CA LYS A 94 -5.15 -17.03 -26.50
C LYS A 94 -4.53 -18.32 -27.08
N ARG A 95 -3.78 -19.09 -26.30
CA ARG A 95 -3.18 -20.38 -26.75
C ARG A 95 -4.16 -21.56 -26.70
N LYS A 96 -5.31 -21.40 -26.04
CA LYS A 96 -6.35 -22.44 -25.93
C LYS A 96 -7.47 -22.26 -26.96
N THR A 97 -7.51 -21.12 -27.64
CA THR A 97 -8.41 -20.81 -28.77
C THR A 97 -7.65 -21.07 -30.06
#